data_AF-Q0AG27-F1
#
_entry.id   AF-Q0AG27-F1
#
_cell.length_a   1.000
_cell.length_b   1.000
_cell.length_c   1.000
_cell.angle_alpha   90.00
_cell.angle_beta   90.00
_cell.angle_gamma   90.00
#
_symmetry.space_group_name_H-M   'P 1'
#
loop_
_entity.id
_entity.type
_entity.pdbx_description
1 polymer ?
#
loop_
_entity_poly.entity_id
_entity_poly.type
_entity_poly.pdbx_seq_one_letter_code
_entity_poly.pdbx_strand_id
1 'polypeptide(L)'
;MAKVTTTLFGDLAFLPVPARVPVSETLEYLTDIIRSYNGTEQRVALRSKPRQTIAYSCASSSAAHGAEIFNTLYGAIDKRWAVPLWHQAQSLASVSAHQTTISCDTSGYDFRNGSLALLWQTESHWQIVEISTAGSGYIDITTDTDAFGECSLIPVRLGWLNGSSDRHLNRLVTELQVAFEIDDYSEIIPATPGQYLGYDVFDDCPQLAGSGINRSMHQQVDRVDFDLGLVSRLSPWTYARITSPARKTVNGFESVSDYKRWFARAQGKAGLFWLPLYEVNLHPLNAGMITTTLIMRSDAYMAYGQHRKHIAVRDRDGEILRYREITFAEQVDAQRVQLTLLPALNLHINAIDIMSYLGLCRFDSDNLSVRWIGRGVAEITSTIIEIQP
;
A
#
# COMPACT_ATOMS: atom_id res chain seq x y z
N MET A 1 3.37 31.98 -15.28
CA MET A 1 2.82 32.74 -14.14
C MET A 1 2.47 31.71 -13.06
N ALA A 2 3.23 31.64 -11.98
CA ALA A 2 3.15 30.53 -11.02
C ALA A 2 2.12 30.72 -9.88
N LYS A 3 1.26 31.74 -9.99
CA LYS A 3 0.17 32.02 -9.08
C LYS A 3 -1.14 31.88 -9.85
N VAL A 4 -2.05 31.08 -9.33
CA VAL A 4 -3.37 30.84 -9.92
C VAL A 4 -4.43 31.29 -8.93
N THR A 5 -5.39 32.09 -9.41
CA THR A 5 -6.54 32.51 -8.61
C THR A 5 -7.72 31.64 -8.99
N THR A 6 -8.20 30.87 -8.02
CA THR A 6 -9.37 29.98 -8.14
C THR A 6 -10.55 30.62 -7.42
N THR A 7 -11.77 30.40 -7.89
CA THR A 7 -12.99 30.85 -7.21
C THR A 7 -13.24 30.05 -5.92
N LEU A 8 -12.89 28.76 -5.93
CA LEU A 8 -13.12 27.85 -4.80
C LEU A 8 -12.09 28.01 -3.67
N PHE A 9 -10.81 28.22 -4.01
CA PHE A 9 -9.71 28.15 -3.05
C PHE A 9 -8.83 29.41 -3.00
N GLY A 10 -9.19 30.45 -3.74
CA GLY A 10 -8.46 31.70 -3.81
C GLY A 10 -7.10 31.55 -4.49
N ASP A 11 -6.10 32.26 -3.97
CA ASP A 11 -4.76 32.30 -4.53
C ASP A 11 -3.94 31.07 -4.15
N LEU A 12 -3.49 30.33 -5.16
CA LEU A 12 -2.67 29.12 -5.04
C LEU A 12 -1.34 29.27 -5.77
N ALA A 13 -0.27 28.74 -5.19
CA ALA A 13 0.99 28.56 -5.88
C ALA A 13 0.96 27.30 -6.73
N PHE A 14 1.58 27.32 -7.90
CA PHE A 14 1.58 26.20 -8.83
C PHE A 14 2.93 26.07 -9.54
N LEU A 15 3.38 24.82 -9.74
CA LEU A 15 4.55 24.50 -10.55
C LEU A 15 4.09 23.87 -11.88
N PRO A 16 4.18 24.58 -13.02
CA PRO A 16 3.78 24.05 -14.33
C PRO A 16 4.85 23.12 -14.95
N VAL A 17 5.58 22.37 -14.14
CA VAL A 17 6.67 21.48 -14.58
C VAL A 17 6.27 20.03 -14.31
N PRO A 18 6.31 19.14 -15.31
CA PRO A 18 5.94 17.75 -15.13
C PRO A 18 6.89 17.05 -14.16
N ALA A 19 6.32 16.15 -13.34
CA ALA A 19 7.13 15.28 -12.50
C ALA A 19 7.88 14.25 -13.34
N ARG A 20 9.15 14.05 -13.01
CA ARG A 20 9.95 12.94 -13.46
C ARG A 20 9.61 11.71 -12.62
N VAL A 21 9.41 10.60 -13.31
CA VAL A 21 9.28 9.28 -12.71
C VAL A 21 10.60 8.89 -12.02
N PRO A 22 10.57 8.29 -10.82
CA PRO A 22 9.40 7.85 -10.07
C PRO A 22 8.76 8.95 -9.20
N VAL A 23 7.44 8.87 -9.02
CA VAL A 23 6.70 9.69 -8.04
C VAL A 23 6.45 8.84 -6.79
N SER A 24 6.75 9.37 -5.61
CA SER A 24 6.50 8.68 -4.33
C SER A 24 5.25 9.24 -3.69
N GLU A 25 4.33 8.37 -3.34
CA GLU A 25 3.13 8.68 -2.57
C GLU A 25 3.19 7.88 -1.26
N THR A 26 2.98 8.55 -0.13
CA THR A 26 2.99 7.93 1.19
C THR A 26 1.68 8.21 1.91
N LEU A 27 1.03 7.14 2.39
CA LEU A 27 -0.14 7.23 3.26
C LEU A 27 0.27 6.86 4.68
N GLU A 28 0.04 7.78 5.63
CA GLU A 28 0.45 7.64 7.03
C GLU A 28 -0.76 7.66 7.97
N TYR A 29 -1.00 6.54 8.63
CA TYR A 29 -1.86 6.47 9.81
C TYR A 29 -1.08 6.85 11.07
N LEU A 30 -1.78 6.96 12.19
CA LEU A 30 -1.13 7.10 13.48
C LEU A 30 -1.76 6.09 14.42
N THR A 31 -0.98 5.13 14.89
CA THR A 31 -1.44 4.11 15.82
C THR A 31 -0.55 4.05 17.05
N ASP A 32 -1.15 3.69 18.18
CA ASP A 32 -0.45 3.36 19.40
C ASP A 32 -0.57 1.86 19.68
N ILE A 33 0.56 1.22 20.00
CA ILE A 33 0.65 -0.22 20.27
C ILE A 33 1.19 -0.40 21.68
N ILE A 34 0.30 -0.74 22.60
CA ILE A 34 0.63 -1.06 23.98
C ILE A 34 0.96 -2.56 24.03
N ARG A 35 2.23 -2.89 24.27
CA ARG A 35 2.71 -4.28 24.36
C ARG A 35 2.85 -4.70 25.81
N SER A 36 2.26 -5.83 26.15
CA SER A 36 2.48 -6.50 27.44
C SER A 36 3.78 -7.30 27.42
N TYR A 37 4.29 -7.64 28.61
CA TYR A 37 5.51 -8.44 28.78
C TYR A 37 5.42 -9.80 28.07
N ASN A 38 4.24 -10.42 28.08
CA ASN A 38 3.99 -11.72 27.41
C ASN A 38 3.88 -11.62 25.87
N GLY A 39 4.01 -10.42 25.30
CA GLY A 39 3.87 -10.20 23.87
C GLY A 39 2.43 -10.05 23.38
N THR A 40 1.41 -9.97 24.25
CA THR A 40 0.08 -9.51 23.80
C THR A 40 0.11 -8.02 23.50
N GLU A 41 -0.69 -7.56 22.55
CA GLU A 41 -0.75 -6.15 22.18
C GLU A 41 -2.19 -5.64 22.20
N GLN A 42 -2.38 -4.46 22.80
CA GLN A 42 -3.54 -3.62 22.60
C GLN A 42 -3.18 -2.52 21.59
N ARG A 43 -4.11 -2.20 20.69
CA ARG A 43 -3.86 -1.29 19.57
C ARG A 43 -4.95 -0.24 19.52
N VAL A 44 -4.56 1.01 19.29
CA VAL A 44 -5.50 2.13 19.16
C VAL A 44 -5.13 2.91 17.90
N ALA A 45 -6.09 3.04 16.98
CA ALA A 45 -5.95 3.94 15.85
C ALA A 45 -6.29 5.37 16.33
N LEU A 46 -5.29 6.25 16.29
CA LEU A 46 -5.44 7.66 16.68
C LEU A 46 -5.94 8.53 15.54
N ARG A 47 -5.76 8.08 14.30
CA ARG A 47 -6.18 8.80 13.09
C ARG A 47 -7.17 7.97 12.27
N SER A 48 -8.32 8.53 11.96
CA SER A 48 -9.36 7.87 11.14
C SER A 48 -9.09 7.92 9.64
N LYS A 49 -8.49 9.00 9.13
CA LYS A 49 -8.11 9.19 7.73
C LYS A 49 -6.58 9.38 7.61
N PRO A 50 -5.88 8.75 6.66
CA PRO A 50 -4.43 8.85 6.58
C PRO A 50 -4.00 10.24 6.10
N ARG A 51 -2.82 10.69 6.52
CA ARG A 51 -2.15 11.81 5.86
C ARG A 51 -1.51 11.33 4.58
N GLN A 52 -1.55 12.15 3.54
CA GLN A 52 -0.97 11.82 2.25
C GLN A 52 0.19 12.78 1.96
N THR A 53 1.35 12.23 1.68
CA THR A 53 2.51 12.98 1.21
C THR A 53 2.84 12.55 -0.21
N ILE A 54 3.05 13.52 -1.10
CA ILE A 54 3.47 13.26 -2.48
C ILE A 54 4.81 13.94 -2.71
N ALA A 55 5.81 13.13 -3.04
CA ALA A 55 7.14 13.59 -3.38
C ALA A 55 7.47 13.25 -4.82
N TYR A 56 8.00 14.22 -5.55
CA TYR A 56 8.51 14.01 -6.90
C TYR A 56 9.69 14.92 -7.20
N SER A 57 10.45 14.51 -8.22
CA SER A 57 11.46 15.37 -8.82
C SER A 57 10.92 15.99 -10.09
N CYS A 58 11.27 17.23 -10.40
CA CYS A 58 11.00 17.83 -11.70
C CYS A 58 12.29 18.43 -12.25
N ALA A 59 12.39 18.47 -13.57
CA ALA A 59 13.55 19.01 -14.26
C ALA A 59 13.08 19.97 -15.34
N SER A 60 13.69 21.15 -15.39
CA SER A 60 13.51 22.08 -16.51
C SER A 60 14.86 22.35 -17.18
N SER A 61 14.85 22.36 -18.52
CA SER A 61 16.02 22.60 -19.37
C SER A 61 16.16 24.07 -19.80
N SER A 62 15.17 24.92 -19.50
CA SER A 62 15.18 26.34 -19.85
C SER A 62 15.61 27.21 -18.68
N ALA A 63 16.58 28.08 -18.92
CA ALA A 63 17.05 29.05 -17.90
C ALA A 63 15.95 30.01 -17.44
N ALA A 64 15.01 30.37 -18.34
CA ALA A 64 13.89 31.25 -18.01
C ALA A 64 12.92 30.58 -17.02
N HIS A 65 12.59 29.31 -17.25
CA HIS A 65 11.74 28.54 -16.34
C HIS A 65 12.43 28.27 -14.99
N GLY A 66 13.77 28.12 -14.97
CA GLY A 66 14.53 27.98 -13.73
C GLY A 66 14.36 29.16 -12.76
N ALA A 67 14.35 30.39 -13.28
CA ALA A 67 14.13 31.60 -12.47
C ALA A 67 12.68 31.69 -11.96
N GLU A 68 11.70 31.32 -12.78
CA GLU A 68 10.29 31.27 -12.35
C GLU A 68 10.09 30.25 -11.21
N ILE A 69 10.64 29.04 -11.35
CA ILE A 69 10.59 28.00 -10.31
C ILE A 69 11.25 28.50 -9.01
N PHE A 70 12.40 29.20 -9.11
CA PHE A 70 13.05 29.77 -7.94
C PHE A 70 12.18 30.79 -7.20
N ASN A 71 11.68 31.80 -7.92
CA ASN A 71 10.87 32.86 -7.32
C ASN A 71 9.58 32.30 -6.71
N THR A 72 8.98 31.31 -7.37
CA THR A 72 7.76 30.65 -6.86
C THR A 72 8.04 29.91 -5.56
N LEU A 73 9.06 29.06 -5.51
CA LEU A 73 9.40 28.32 -4.29
C LEU A 73 9.79 29.26 -3.15
N TYR A 74 10.59 30.29 -3.43
CA TYR A 74 11.04 31.25 -2.43
C TYR A 74 9.86 32.05 -1.85
N GLY A 75 8.94 32.52 -2.69
CA GLY A 75 7.81 33.34 -2.27
C GLY A 75 6.61 32.56 -1.72
N ALA A 76 6.48 31.28 -2.09
CA ALA A 76 5.31 30.46 -1.77
C ALA A 76 5.58 29.29 -0.81
N ILE A 77 6.77 29.24 -0.18
CA ILE A 77 7.11 28.14 0.74
C ILE A 77 6.09 27.99 1.89
N ASP A 78 5.52 29.09 2.35
CA ASP A 78 4.52 29.18 3.43
C ASP A 78 3.09 29.38 2.90
N LYS A 79 2.85 29.12 1.61
CA LYS A 79 1.55 29.30 0.97
C LYS A 79 0.93 27.96 0.59
N ARG A 80 -0.36 27.99 0.28
CA ARG A 80 -1.07 26.82 -0.26
C ARG A 80 -0.68 26.59 -1.72
N TRP A 81 -0.45 25.33 -2.05
CA TRP A 81 -0.07 24.89 -3.39
C TRP A 81 -1.20 24.10 -4.04
N ALA A 82 -1.38 24.34 -5.34
CA ALA A 82 -2.02 23.42 -6.26
C ALA A 82 -0.99 22.33 -6.62
N VAL A 83 -1.16 21.14 -6.08
CA VAL A 83 -0.29 19.97 -6.25
C VAL A 83 -0.88 19.04 -7.32
N PRO A 84 -0.36 19.06 -8.55
CA PRO A 84 -0.80 18.13 -9.59
C PRO A 84 -0.37 16.68 -9.30
N LEU A 85 -1.30 15.75 -9.45
CA LEU A 85 -1.05 14.30 -9.36
C LEU A 85 -0.51 13.77 -10.70
N TRP A 86 0.72 14.14 -11.07
CA TRP A 86 1.33 13.77 -12.35
C TRP A 86 1.32 12.27 -12.67
N HIS A 87 1.33 11.42 -11.65
CA HIS A 87 1.28 9.96 -11.81
C HIS A 87 -0.10 9.46 -12.31
N GLN A 88 -1.14 10.29 -12.24
CA GLN A 88 -2.50 10.05 -12.70
C GLN A 88 -2.86 10.90 -13.93
N ALA A 89 -1.86 11.24 -14.76
CA ALA A 89 -2.12 11.98 -15.99
C ALA A 89 -2.84 11.12 -17.03
N GLN A 90 -3.95 11.62 -17.58
CA GLN A 90 -4.70 11.02 -18.67
C GLN A 90 -4.56 11.87 -19.94
N SER A 91 -4.26 11.26 -21.08
CA SER A 91 -4.24 11.96 -22.37
C SER A 91 -5.64 12.16 -22.93
N LEU A 92 -5.93 13.39 -23.37
CA LEU A 92 -7.12 13.80 -24.10
C LEU A 92 -6.73 14.25 -25.51
N ALA A 93 -7.56 13.94 -26.50
CA ALA A 93 -7.28 14.26 -27.91
C ALA A 93 -7.43 15.76 -28.22
N SER A 94 -8.48 16.38 -27.69
CA SER A 94 -8.70 17.84 -27.79
C SER A 94 -9.74 18.27 -26.76
N VAL A 95 -9.66 19.53 -26.33
CA VAL A 95 -10.68 20.20 -25.53
C VAL A 95 -11.05 21.48 -26.26
N SER A 96 -12.34 21.65 -26.55
CA SER A 96 -12.81 22.85 -27.23
C SER A 96 -12.92 24.01 -26.25
N ALA A 97 -12.78 25.25 -26.74
CA ALA A 97 -13.01 26.43 -25.91
C ALA A 97 -14.46 26.47 -25.39
N HIS A 98 -14.64 26.96 -24.17
CA HIS A 98 -15.94 27.09 -23.47
C HIS A 98 -16.70 25.77 -23.27
N GLN A 99 -15.98 24.64 -23.29
CA GLN A 99 -16.56 23.34 -22.96
C GLN A 99 -16.79 23.26 -21.45
N THR A 100 -17.99 22.85 -21.04
CA THR A 100 -18.38 22.74 -19.62
C THR A 100 -18.31 21.32 -19.06
N THR A 101 -18.16 20.32 -19.94
CA THR A 101 -18.09 18.90 -19.57
C THR A 101 -16.98 18.24 -20.35
N ILE A 102 -16.03 17.61 -19.66
CA ILE A 102 -14.89 16.91 -20.26
C ILE A 102 -15.09 15.41 -20.06
N SER A 103 -15.11 14.64 -21.15
CA SER A 103 -15.16 13.18 -21.08
C SER A 103 -13.79 12.64 -20.68
N CYS A 104 -13.73 11.92 -19.56
CA CYS A 104 -12.48 11.36 -19.03
C CYS A 104 -12.77 10.08 -18.25
N ASP A 105 -11.73 9.27 -18.01
CA ASP A 105 -11.90 8.07 -17.20
C ASP A 105 -11.79 8.48 -15.74
N THR A 106 -12.86 8.27 -14.98
CA THR A 106 -12.90 8.56 -13.55
C THR A 106 -12.63 7.31 -12.70
N SER A 107 -12.45 6.14 -13.31
CA SER A 107 -12.19 4.89 -12.62
C SER A 107 -10.72 4.81 -12.16
N GLY A 108 -10.50 4.81 -10.84
CA GLY A 108 -9.16 4.74 -10.24
C GLY A 108 -8.35 6.05 -10.27
N TYR A 109 -8.85 7.10 -10.92
CA TYR A 109 -8.30 8.46 -10.83
C TYR A 109 -8.93 9.23 -9.66
N ASP A 110 -8.15 10.08 -9.02
CA ASP A 110 -8.58 10.88 -7.87
C ASP A 110 -9.25 12.18 -8.35
N PHE A 111 -10.38 12.07 -9.06
CA PHE A 111 -11.26 13.20 -9.35
C PHE A 111 -12.38 13.27 -8.30
N ARG A 112 -12.51 14.41 -7.62
CA ARG A 112 -13.52 14.64 -6.57
C ARG A 112 -14.41 15.83 -6.90
N ASN A 113 -15.64 15.80 -6.42
CA ASN A 113 -16.56 16.94 -6.49
C ASN A 113 -15.96 18.13 -5.73
N GLY A 114 -16.04 19.33 -6.30
CA GLY A 114 -15.48 20.54 -5.70
C GLY A 114 -13.95 20.56 -5.62
N SER A 115 -13.26 19.82 -6.49
CA SER A 115 -11.79 19.80 -6.54
C SER A 115 -11.24 20.42 -7.82
N LEU A 116 -9.91 20.41 -8.00
CA LEU A 116 -9.24 21.03 -9.14
C LEU A 116 -8.73 19.97 -10.13
N ALA A 117 -8.70 20.30 -11.40
CA ALA A 117 -7.96 19.57 -12.42
C ALA A 117 -7.07 20.51 -13.23
N LEU A 118 -6.02 19.97 -13.81
CA LEU A 118 -5.07 20.67 -14.67
C LEU A 118 -5.21 20.13 -16.09
N LEU A 119 -5.45 21.03 -17.03
CA LEU A 119 -5.25 20.81 -18.46
C LEU A 119 -3.83 21.27 -18.79
N TRP A 120 -2.98 20.34 -19.21
CA TRP A 120 -1.58 20.61 -19.49
C TRP A 120 -1.23 20.19 -20.92
N GLN A 121 -0.66 21.12 -21.70
CA GLN A 121 -0.14 20.83 -23.03
C GLN A 121 1.37 21.10 -23.12
N THR A 122 1.81 22.26 -22.62
CA THR A 122 3.23 22.62 -22.53
C THR A 122 3.49 23.46 -21.27
N GLU A 123 4.77 23.69 -20.91
CA GLU A 123 5.15 24.56 -19.78
C GLU A 123 4.57 25.99 -19.91
N SER A 124 4.30 26.44 -21.13
CA SER A 124 3.72 27.75 -21.44
C SER A 124 2.21 27.72 -21.72
N HIS A 125 1.60 26.55 -21.92
CA HIS A 125 0.18 26.39 -22.23
C HIS A 125 -0.46 25.34 -21.31
N TRP A 126 -1.06 25.83 -20.24
CA TRP A 126 -1.74 25.06 -19.22
C TRP A 126 -2.83 25.90 -18.58
N GLN A 127 -3.86 25.24 -18.05
CA GLN A 127 -4.96 25.89 -17.35
C GLN A 127 -5.44 25.00 -16.21
N ILE A 128 -5.67 25.60 -15.04
CA ILE A 128 -6.36 24.91 -13.93
C ILE A 128 -7.86 25.16 -14.07
N VAL A 129 -8.63 24.08 -14.01
CA VAL A 129 -10.09 24.08 -14.09
C VAL A 129 -10.68 23.58 -12.78
N GLU A 130 -11.81 24.17 -12.38
CA GLU A 130 -12.56 23.77 -11.19
C GLU A 130 -13.63 22.73 -11.54
N ILE A 131 -13.63 21.62 -10.81
CA ILE A 131 -14.59 20.52 -10.98
C ILE A 131 -15.80 20.79 -10.09
N SER A 132 -16.97 20.92 -10.70
CA SER A 132 -18.25 20.92 -9.97
C SER A 132 -18.59 19.49 -9.55
N THR A 133 -18.67 18.58 -10.53
CA THR A 133 -19.12 17.20 -10.34
C THR A 133 -18.24 16.24 -11.12
N ALA A 134 -17.78 15.17 -10.48
CA ALA A 134 -17.12 14.04 -11.12
C ALA A 134 -18.13 12.88 -11.27
N GLY A 135 -18.55 12.64 -12.51
CA GLY A 135 -19.44 11.53 -12.86
C GLY A 135 -18.69 10.28 -13.31
N SER A 136 -19.40 9.21 -13.65
CA SER A 136 -18.79 8.04 -14.28
C SER A 136 -18.49 8.34 -15.75
N GLY A 137 -17.21 8.55 -16.09
CA GLY A 137 -16.78 8.80 -17.47
C GLY A 137 -16.75 10.28 -17.90
N TYR A 138 -17.00 11.23 -16.99
CA TYR A 138 -16.93 12.66 -17.28
C TYR A 138 -16.69 13.51 -16.02
N ILE A 139 -16.20 14.73 -16.23
CA ILE A 139 -16.14 15.80 -15.22
C ILE A 139 -16.87 17.04 -15.74
N ASP A 140 -17.71 17.63 -14.90
CA ASP A 140 -18.31 18.94 -15.15
C ASP A 140 -17.47 20.03 -14.51
N ILE A 141 -17.18 21.08 -15.27
CA ILE A 141 -16.31 22.18 -14.88
C ILE A 141 -17.08 23.50 -14.81
N THR A 142 -16.67 24.36 -13.88
CA THR A 142 -17.28 25.68 -13.68
C THR A 142 -16.51 26.80 -14.36
N THR A 143 -15.23 26.58 -14.66
CA THR A 143 -14.35 27.55 -15.32
C THR A 143 -14.47 27.42 -16.84
N ASP A 144 -14.51 28.54 -17.56
CA ASP A 144 -14.40 28.54 -19.03
C ASP A 144 -13.04 27.98 -19.47
N THR A 145 -13.06 27.01 -20.37
CA THR A 145 -11.85 26.38 -20.93
C THR A 145 -11.32 27.11 -22.15
N ASP A 146 -9.99 27.20 -22.25
CA ASP A 146 -9.32 27.55 -23.49
C ASP A 146 -9.30 26.37 -24.48
N ALA A 147 -9.00 26.64 -25.75
CA ALA A 147 -8.87 25.59 -26.75
C ALA A 147 -7.54 24.84 -26.58
N PHE A 148 -7.60 23.55 -26.29
CA PHE A 148 -6.44 22.67 -26.23
C PHE A 148 -6.49 21.62 -27.34
N GLY A 149 -5.34 21.36 -27.96
CA GLY A 149 -5.14 20.18 -28.81
C GLY A 149 -4.93 18.93 -27.96
N GLU A 150 -3.99 18.08 -28.36
CA GLU A 150 -3.56 16.96 -27.52
C GLU A 150 -3.02 17.48 -26.19
N CYS A 151 -3.73 17.17 -25.10
CA CYS A 151 -3.42 17.66 -23.76
C CYS A 151 -3.55 16.53 -22.74
N SER A 152 -2.94 16.73 -21.56
CA SER A 152 -3.06 15.84 -20.42
C SER A 152 -3.99 16.45 -19.39
N LEU A 153 -5.01 15.69 -19.01
CA LEU A 153 -5.87 15.98 -17.86
C LEU A 153 -5.28 15.32 -16.62
N ILE A 154 -5.05 16.13 -15.59
CA ILE A 154 -4.36 15.70 -14.37
C ILE A 154 -5.17 16.16 -13.15
N PRO A 155 -5.52 15.28 -12.20
CA PRO A 155 -6.15 15.72 -10.97
C PRO A 155 -5.19 16.60 -10.14
N VAL A 156 -5.73 17.63 -9.49
CA VAL A 156 -4.97 18.55 -8.65
C VAL A 156 -5.51 18.50 -7.22
N ARG A 157 -4.58 18.51 -6.27
CA ARG A 157 -4.87 18.53 -4.83
C ARG A 157 -4.29 19.78 -4.19
N LEU A 158 -4.83 20.13 -3.04
CA LEU A 158 -4.32 21.23 -2.24
C LEU A 158 -3.34 20.69 -1.21
N GLY A 159 -2.23 21.38 -1.02
CA GLY A 159 -1.24 20.97 -0.02
C GLY A 159 -0.25 22.07 0.31
N TRP A 160 0.66 21.72 1.20
CA TRP A 160 1.76 22.55 1.65
C TRP A 160 3.07 21.89 1.30
N LEU A 161 4.09 22.71 1.05
CA LEU A 161 5.43 22.19 0.86
C LEU A 161 5.98 21.75 2.23
N ASN A 162 6.51 20.53 2.31
CA ASN A 162 7.03 19.96 3.55
C ASN A 162 8.41 20.56 3.88
N GLY A 163 8.42 21.80 4.35
CA GLY A 163 9.51 22.51 5.04
C GLY A 163 10.78 22.83 4.25
N SER A 164 11.19 21.97 3.32
CA SER A 164 12.43 22.11 2.56
C SER A 164 12.25 21.56 1.14
N SER A 165 12.76 22.31 0.17
CA SER A 165 12.92 21.86 -1.21
C SER A 165 14.40 21.83 -1.55
N ASP A 166 14.92 20.67 -1.95
CA ASP A 166 16.30 20.55 -2.40
C ASP A 166 16.39 20.79 -3.90
N ARG A 167 17.41 21.52 -4.32
CA ARG A 167 17.64 21.84 -5.73
C ARG A 167 19.05 21.48 -6.14
N HIS A 168 19.16 20.68 -7.18
CA HIS A 168 20.42 20.41 -7.84
C HIS A 168 20.50 21.23 -9.13
N LEU A 169 21.49 22.11 -9.20
CA LEU A 169 21.67 23.04 -10.31
C LEU A 169 22.89 22.61 -11.13
N ASN A 170 22.66 22.45 -12.44
CA ASN A 170 23.71 22.46 -13.44
C ASN A 170 23.44 23.61 -14.43
N ARG A 171 24.45 24.08 -15.16
CA ARG A 171 24.35 25.22 -16.09
C ARG A 171 23.23 25.09 -17.14
N LEU A 172 22.77 23.87 -17.40
CA LEU A 172 21.75 23.54 -18.42
C LEU A 172 20.46 22.95 -17.85
N VAL A 173 20.48 22.38 -16.65
CA VAL A 173 19.34 21.66 -16.07
C VAL A 173 19.20 22.04 -14.61
N THR A 174 17.99 22.44 -14.24
CA THR A 174 17.61 22.59 -12.84
C THR A 174 16.78 21.38 -12.45
N GLU A 175 17.31 20.53 -11.58
CA GLU A 175 16.55 19.47 -10.93
C GLU A 175 16.05 19.97 -9.57
N LEU A 176 14.77 19.78 -9.32
CA LEU A 176 14.10 20.16 -8.09
C LEU A 176 13.48 18.92 -7.47
N GLN A 177 13.70 18.71 -6.16
CA GLN A 177 13.01 17.72 -5.38
C GLN A 177 12.05 18.42 -4.41
N VAL A 178 10.77 18.05 -4.49
CA VAL A 178 9.70 18.63 -3.68
C VAL A 178 8.87 17.52 -3.07
N ALA A 179 8.49 17.72 -1.80
CA ALA A 179 7.53 16.91 -1.08
C ALA A 179 6.38 17.79 -0.62
N PHE A 180 5.16 17.41 -0.96
CA PHE A 180 3.95 18.11 -0.58
C PHE A 180 3.14 17.26 0.40
N GLU A 181 2.74 17.85 1.51
CA GLU A 181 1.72 17.30 2.40
C GLU A 181 0.34 17.78 1.90
N ILE A 182 -0.53 16.83 1.56
CA ILE A 182 -1.87 17.14 1.04
C ILE A 182 -2.80 17.46 2.21
N ASP A 183 -3.51 18.59 2.10
CA ASP A 183 -4.50 19.05 3.09
C ASP A 183 -5.78 18.20 3.05
N ASP A 184 -6.21 17.83 1.85
CA ASP A 184 -7.44 17.09 1.64
C ASP A 184 -7.25 15.60 1.92
N TYR A 185 -8.10 15.05 2.79
CA TYR A 185 -8.04 13.63 3.12
C TYR A 185 -8.66 12.80 2.01
N SER A 186 -7.92 11.81 1.51
CA SER A 186 -8.51 10.82 0.63
C SER A 186 -9.60 10.03 1.35
N GLU A 187 -10.84 10.15 0.88
CA GLU A 187 -11.94 9.28 1.30
C GLU A 187 -11.77 7.91 0.66
N ILE A 188 -10.93 7.10 1.28
CA ILE A 188 -10.72 5.72 0.86
C ILE A 188 -11.82 4.88 1.51
N ILE A 189 -12.77 4.42 0.70
CA ILE A 189 -13.82 3.49 1.16
C ILE A 189 -13.15 2.14 1.47
N PRO A 190 -13.17 1.66 2.73
CA PRO A 190 -12.50 0.42 3.11
C PRO A 190 -13.03 -0.78 2.32
N ALA A 191 -12.14 -1.73 2.00
CA ALA A 191 -12.54 -2.99 1.39
C ALA A 191 -13.34 -3.86 2.38
N THR A 192 -14.23 -4.70 1.85
CA THR A 192 -14.98 -5.72 2.62
C THR A 192 -14.50 -7.12 2.20
N PRO A 193 -13.36 -7.60 2.72
CA PRO A 193 -12.80 -8.90 2.34
C PRO A 193 -13.58 -10.06 2.97
N GLY A 194 -13.31 -11.29 2.48
CA GLY A 194 -13.76 -12.51 3.14
C GLY A 194 -13.18 -12.62 4.57
N GLN A 195 -13.93 -13.24 5.47
CA GLN A 195 -13.54 -13.38 6.87
C GLN A 195 -13.30 -14.84 7.24
N TYR A 196 -12.29 -15.07 8.09
CA TYR A 196 -12.00 -16.34 8.72
C TYR A 196 -11.89 -16.12 10.23
N LEU A 197 -12.68 -16.87 11.00
CA LEU A 197 -12.75 -16.76 12.47
C LEU A 197 -12.97 -15.32 12.98
N GLY A 198 -13.75 -14.51 12.24
CA GLY A 198 -14.10 -13.14 12.61
C GLY A 198 -13.05 -12.07 12.25
N TYR A 199 -11.92 -12.45 11.64
CA TYR A 199 -10.94 -11.51 11.11
C TYR A 199 -10.90 -11.54 9.59
N ASP A 200 -10.56 -10.40 9.01
CA ASP A 200 -10.41 -10.20 7.57
C ASP A 200 -9.24 -11.05 7.04
N VAL A 201 -9.36 -11.60 5.83
CA VAL A 201 -8.27 -12.36 5.20
C VAL A 201 -7.63 -11.53 4.09
N PHE A 202 -6.30 -11.52 4.08
CA PHE A 202 -5.50 -10.90 3.03
C PHE A 202 -4.95 -11.97 2.09
N ASP A 203 -5.60 -12.10 0.95
CA ASP A 203 -5.27 -13.13 -0.06
C ASP A 203 -4.15 -12.68 -1.01
N ASP A 204 -3.55 -11.52 -0.76
CA ASP A 204 -2.56 -10.93 -1.64
C ASP A 204 -1.16 -11.50 -1.38
N CYS A 205 -0.69 -12.32 -2.31
CA CYS A 205 0.63 -12.92 -2.23
C CYS A 205 1.72 -11.86 -2.48
N PRO A 206 2.63 -11.62 -1.51
CA PRO A 206 3.74 -10.70 -1.73
C PRO A 206 4.63 -11.22 -2.85
N GLN A 207 5.10 -10.32 -3.72
CA GLN A 207 5.98 -10.66 -4.82
C GLN A 207 7.44 -10.71 -4.34
N LEU A 208 8.21 -11.63 -4.93
CA LEU A 208 9.63 -11.75 -4.65
C LEU A 208 10.39 -10.53 -5.22
N ALA A 209 11.34 -9.99 -4.46
CA ALA A 209 12.22 -8.92 -4.91
C ALA A 209 13.58 -9.51 -5.32
N GLY A 210 13.87 -9.54 -6.61
CA GLY A 210 15.11 -10.16 -7.12
C GLY A 210 15.06 -11.68 -6.95
N SER A 211 15.96 -12.25 -6.14
CA SER A 211 16.10 -13.71 -5.97
C SER A 211 15.31 -14.29 -4.79
N GLY A 212 14.65 -13.48 -3.95
CA GLY A 212 13.89 -14.00 -2.80
C GLY A 212 13.26 -12.94 -1.91
N ILE A 213 12.73 -13.37 -0.77
CA ILE A 213 12.20 -12.53 0.30
C ILE A 213 12.94 -12.91 1.58
N ASN A 214 13.43 -11.91 2.32
CA ASN A 214 14.00 -12.12 3.63
C ASN A 214 12.91 -11.99 4.70
N ARG A 215 12.61 -13.09 5.38
CA ARG A 215 11.77 -13.09 6.58
C ARG A 215 12.64 -13.25 7.81
N SER A 216 12.30 -12.53 8.86
CA SER A 216 13.00 -12.64 10.13
C SER A 216 12.05 -13.21 11.18
N MET A 217 12.55 -14.14 11.99
CA MET A 217 11.83 -14.68 13.14
C MET A 217 12.47 -14.11 14.39
N HIS A 218 11.68 -13.45 15.23
CA HIS A 218 12.17 -12.83 16.46
C HIS A 218 11.33 -13.28 17.65
N GLN A 219 12.03 -13.66 18.72
CA GLN A 219 11.42 -13.89 20.02
C GLN A 219 12.21 -13.07 21.04
N GLN A 220 11.50 -12.38 21.94
CA GLN A 220 12.16 -11.67 23.03
C GLN A 220 12.75 -12.70 24.00
N VAL A 221 14.05 -12.60 24.26
CA VAL A 221 14.75 -13.43 25.24
C VAL A 221 15.54 -12.53 26.17
N ASP A 222 15.13 -12.51 27.42
CA ASP A 222 15.83 -11.81 28.49
C ASP A 222 17.01 -12.68 28.94
N ARG A 223 18.22 -12.21 28.64
CA ARG A 223 19.46 -12.86 29.07
C ARG A 223 19.91 -12.22 30.38
N VAL A 224 19.96 -13.02 31.44
CA VAL A 224 20.51 -12.63 32.74
C VAL A 224 21.89 -13.25 32.86
N ASP A 225 22.92 -12.40 32.84
CA ASP A 225 24.32 -12.79 32.94
C ASP A 225 25.01 -11.97 34.03
N PHE A 226 25.76 -12.64 34.89
CA PHE A 226 26.50 -12.03 36.00
C PHE A 226 28.02 -12.14 35.79
N ASP A 227 28.48 -12.50 34.58
CA ASP A 227 29.89 -12.63 34.13
C ASP A 227 30.77 -13.64 34.91
N LEU A 228 30.28 -14.18 36.02
CA LEU A 228 30.99 -15.09 36.92
C LEU A 228 30.36 -16.49 36.98
N GLY A 229 29.20 -16.70 36.36
CA GLY A 229 28.38 -17.90 36.51
C GLY A 229 27.59 -18.31 35.27
N LEU A 230 26.62 -19.22 35.45
CA LEU A 230 25.76 -19.69 34.36
C LEU A 230 24.83 -18.58 33.87
N VAL A 231 24.72 -18.47 32.55
CA VAL A 231 23.82 -17.53 31.88
C VAL A 231 22.39 -18.08 31.94
N SER A 232 21.46 -17.32 32.51
CA SER A 232 20.04 -17.65 32.50
C SER A 232 19.34 -16.95 31.34
N ARG A 233 18.35 -17.61 30.74
CA ARG A 233 17.55 -17.09 29.62
C ARG A 233 16.08 -17.32 29.90
N LEU A 234 15.29 -16.26 29.82
CA LEU A 234 13.85 -16.30 29.98
C LEU A 234 13.21 -15.67 28.74
N SER A 235 12.27 -16.38 28.11
CA SER A 235 11.49 -15.82 27.00
C SER A 235 10.10 -15.49 27.52
N PRO A 236 9.75 -14.20 27.67
CA PRO A 236 8.43 -13.86 28.16
C PRO A 236 7.35 -14.00 27.07
N TRP A 237 7.73 -13.95 25.79
CA TRP A 237 6.80 -14.10 24.68
C TRP A 237 6.38 -15.56 24.50
N THR A 238 5.06 -15.77 24.40
CA THR A 238 4.48 -17.10 24.15
C THR A 238 4.92 -17.67 22.79
N TYR A 239 5.06 -16.81 21.77
CA TYR A 239 5.39 -17.22 20.40
C TYR A 239 6.46 -16.32 19.79
N ALA A 240 7.26 -16.88 18.89
CA ALA A 240 8.10 -16.10 18.00
C ALA A 240 7.24 -15.38 16.95
N ARG A 241 7.64 -14.17 16.58
CA ARG A 241 6.96 -13.37 15.56
C ARG A 241 7.75 -13.38 14.26
N ILE A 242 7.05 -13.53 13.14
CA ILE A 242 7.64 -13.46 11.81
C ILE A 242 7.39 -12.08 11.23
N THR A 243 8.46 -11.37 10.91
CA THR A 243 8.37 -10.13 10.13
C THR A 243 8.72 -10.43 8.68
N SER A 244 7.82 -10.10 7.77
CA SER A 244 7.99 -10.23 6.32
C SER A 244 7.83 -8.87 5.65
N PRO A 245 8.77 -8.46 4.78
CA PRO A 245 8.50 -7.37 3.86
C PRO A 245 7.44 -7.82 2.86
N ALA A 246 6.47 -6.96 2.60
CA ALA A 246 5.43 -7.16 1.59
C ALA A 246 5.66 -6.12 0.50
N ARG A 247 6.19 -6.58 -0.63
CA ARG A 247 6.40 -5.77 -1.83
C ARG A 247 5.50 -6.28 -2.92
N LYS A 248 4.85 -5.37 -3.65
CA LYS A 248 4.01 -5.73 -4.78
C LYS A 248 4.14 -4.69 -5.88
N THR A 249 4.46 -5.16 -7.08
CA THR A 249 4.33 -4.37 -8.31
C THR A 249 2.95 -4.65 -8.89
N VAL A 250 2.14 -3.59 -8.97
CA VAL A 250 0.79 -3.64 -9.54
C VAL A 250 0.75 -2.82 -10.81
N ASN A 251 -0.03 -3.28 -11.78
CA ASN A 251 -0.33 -2.55 -13.00
C ASN A 251 -1.79 -2.10 -12.94
N GLY A 252 -2.02 -0.82 -13.18
CA GLY A 252 -3.35 -0.22 -13.18
C GLY A 252 -3.70 0.48 -11.86
N PHE A 253 -4.43 1.58 -11.99
CA PHE A 253 -4.84 2.43 -10.87
C PHE A 253 -5.86 1.75 -9.94
N GLU A 254 -6.68 0.85 -10.46
CA GLU A 254 -7.67 0.10 -9.68
C GLU A 254 -6.99 -0.84 -8.68
N SER A 255 -6.01 -1.63 -9.11
CA SER A 255 -5.28 -2.55 -8.21
C SER A 255 -4.49 -1.81 -7.13
N VAL A 256 -3.96 -0.62 -7.43
CA VAL A 256 -3.36 0.25 -6.41
C VAL A 256 -4.41 0.72 -5.41
N SER A 257 -5.58 1.13 -5.92
CA SER A 257 -6.69 1.58 -5.09
C SER A 257 -7.19 0.47 -4.18
N ASP A 258 -7.30 -0.77 -4.65
CA ASP A 258 -7.67 -1.93 -3.82
C ASP A 258 -6.71 -2.13 -2.65
N TYR A 259 -5.40 -2.05 -2.91
CA TYR A 259 -4.41 -2.15 -1.84
C TYR A 259 -4.54 -1.00 -0.84
N LYS A 260 -4.77 0.23 -1.31
CA LYS A 260 -5.03 1.39 -0.45
C LYS A 260 -6.30 1.21 0.39
N ARG A 261 -7.38 0.67 -0.18
CA ARG A 261 -8.63 0.35 0.53
C ARG A 261 -8.41 -0.69 1.62
N TRP A 262 -7.55 -1.67 1.35
CA TRP A 262 -7.19 -2.68 2.33
C TRP A 262 -6.32 -2.12 3.46
N PHE A 263 -5.33 -1.29 3.13
CA PHE A 263 -4.55 -0.56 4.14
C PHE A 263 -5.42 0.39 4.97
N ALA A 264 -6.41 1.03 4.35
CA ALA A 264 -7.37 1.88 5.06
C ALA A 264 -8.31 1.08 5.98
N ARG A 265 -8.69 -0.13 5.58
CA ARG A 265 -9.43 -1.07 6.43
C ARG A 265 -8.63 -1.45 7.68
N ALA A 266 -7.33 -1.68 7.53
CA ALA A 266 -6.43 -1.98 8.64
C ALA A 266 -6.09 -0.76 9.52
N GLN A 267 -6.33 0.47 9.04
CA GLN A 267 -5.98 1.72 9.73
C GLN A 267 -4.52 1.73 10.22
N GLY A 268 -3.58 1.35 9.34
CA GLY A 268 -2.17 1.20 9.69
C GLY A 268 -1.92 -0.07 10.50
N LYS A 269 -1.23 0.05 11.65
CA LYS A 269 -0.88 -1.12 12.49
C LYS A 269 -2.03 -1.65 13.36
N ALA A 270 -3.19 -1.00 13.40
CA ALA A 270 -4.25 -1.34 14.34
C ALA A 270 -5.02 -2.61 13.95
N GLY A 271 -5.28 -2.79 12.65
CA GLY A 271 -6.05 -3.89 12.09
C GLY A 271 -5.30 -5.20 12.09
N LEU A 272 -6.03 -6.27 12.42
CA LEU A 272 -5.58 -7.64 12.36
C LEU A 272 -6.19 -8.33 11.15
N PHE A 273 -5.42 -9.16 10.49
CA PHE A 273 -5.85 -9.93 9.34
C PHE A 273 -5.11 -11.25 9.25
N TRP A 274 -5.74 -12.26 8.65
CA TRP A 274 -5.09 -13.52 8.34
C TRP A 274 -4.27 -13.39 7.06
N LEU A 275 -3.03 -13.87 7.08
CA LEU A 275 -2.15 -13.90 5.92
C LEU A 275 -1.48 -15.28 5.80
N PRO A 276 -1.63 -15.99 4.68
CA PRO A 276 -0.86 -17.19 4.42
C PRO A 276 0.64 -16.86 4.31
N LEU A 277 1.50 -17.74 4.83
CA LEU A 277 2.94 -17.57 4.64
C LEU A 277 3.36 -17.81 3.17
N TYR A 278 2.55 -18.48 2.35
CA TYR A 278 2.87 -18.82 0.96
C TYR A 278 4.18 -19.61 0.79
N GLU A 279 4.61 -20.30 1.83
CA GLU A 279 5.73 -21.24 1.83
C GLU A 279 5.19 -22.67 1.95
N VAL A 280 5.91 -23.63 1.37
CA VAL A 280 5.60 -25.06 1.52
C VAL A 280 6.05 -25.52 2.91
N ASN A 281 5.18 -25.30 3.89
CA ASN A 281 5.44 -25.61 5.29
C ASN A 281 4.94 -27.01 5.69
N LEU A 282 4.06 -27.58 4.89
CA LEU A 282 3.36 -28.84 5.19
C LEU A 282 3.50 -29.76 3.98
N HIS A 283 4.01 -30.98 4.20
CA HIS A 283 4.21 -31.99 3.16
C HIS A 283 3.19 -33.12 3.32
N PRO A 284 2.01 -33.03 2.68
CA PRO A 284 0.98 -34.06 2.79
C PRO A 284 1.40 -35.37 2.11
N LEU A 285 1.07 -36.49 2.74
CA LEU A 285 1.41 -37.86 2.31
C LEU A 285 0.15 -38.71 2.02
N ASN A 286 -1.04 -38.12 2.07
CA ASN A 286 -2.29 -38.81 1.74
C ASN A 286 -2.25 -39.32 0.28
N ALA A 287 -2.77 -40.52 0.06
CA ALA A 287 -2.87 -41.11 -1.29
C ALA A 287 -4.15 -40.71 -2.05
N GLY A 288 -5.07 -39.96 -1.43
CA GLY A 288 -6.38 -39.66 -2.01
C GLY A 288 -7.02 -38.37 -1.47
N MET A 289 -8.34 -38.37 -1.31
CA MET A 289 -9.08 -37.23 -0.78
C MET A 289 -8.71 -36.94 0.67
N ILE A 290 -8.39 -35.68 0.96
CA ILE A 290 -8.21 -35.17 2.31
C ILE A 290 -9.53 -34.56 2.75
N THR A 291 -10.15 -35.17 3.76
CA THR A 291 -11.40 -34.67 4.38
C THR A 291 -11.04 -33.94 5.68
N THR A 292 -11.29 -34.56 6.83
CA THR A 292 -10.92 -34.05 8.16
C THR A 292 -9.54 -34.53 8.60
N THR A 293 -8.96 -35.53 7.94
CA THR A 293 -7.69 -36.15 8.36
C THR A 293 -6.61 -35.91 7.31
N LEU A 294 -5.58 -35.18 7.72
CA LEU A 294 -4.39 -34.90 6.93
C LEU A 294 -3.21 -35.66 7.53
N ILE A 295 -2.59 -36.54 6.74
CA ILE A 295 -1.34 -37.21 7.09
C ILE A 295 -0.22 -36.45 6.41
N MET A 296 0.73 -35.96 7.18
CA MET A 296 1.89 -35.21 6.68
C MET A 296 3.19 -35.85 7.15
N ARG A 297 4.29 -35.46 6.51
CA ARG A 297 5.63 -35.72 7.03
C ARG A 297 5.79 -35.05 8.41
N SER A 298 6.49 -35.69 9.33
CA SER A 298 6.60 -35.23 10.72
C SER A 298 7.16 -33.81 10.85
N ASP A 299 8.16 -33.43 10.03
CA ASP A 299 8.74 -32.09 9.93
C ASP A 299 9.01 -31.39 11.29
N ALA A 300 9.28 -32.20 12.34
CA ALA A 300 9.40 -31.78 13.74
C ALA A 300 8.17 -31.02 14.30
N TYR A 301 6.99 -31.16 13.68
CA TYR A 301 5.75 -30.49 14.06
C TYR A 301 5.34 -30.79 15.51
N MET A 302 5.39 -32.06 15.92
CA MET A 302 5.01 -32.44 17.29
C MET A 302 5.95 -31.86 18.35
N ALA A 303 7.21 -31.54 18.00
CA ALA A 303 8.17 -30.96 18.92
C ALA A 303 8.07 -29.43 18.99
N TYR A 304 7.84 -28.75 17.87
CA TYR A 304 7.98 -27.28 17.77
C TYR A 304 6.83 -26.55 17.05
N GLY A 305 5.99 -27.28 16.32
CA GLY A 305 4.95 -26.72 15.44
C GLY A 305 3.54 -26.66 16.02
N GLN A 306 3.29 -27.26 17.19
CA GLN A 306 1.95 -27.43 17.76
C GLN A 306 1.19 -26.11 18.03
N HIS A 307 1.91 -25.00 18.17
CA HIS A 307 1.28 -23.68 18.31
C HIS A 307 0.73 -23.13 16.99
N ARG A 308 1.18 -23.63 15.83
CA ARG A 308 0.63 -23.28 14.52
C ARG A 308 -0.62 -24.10 14.26
N LYS A 309 -1.78 -23.46 14.47
CA LYS A 309 -3.09 -24.12 14.41
C LYS A 309 -3.86 -23.82 13.14
N HIS A 310 -3.41 -22.88 12.31
CA HIS A 310 -4.17 -22.51 11.11
C HIS A 310 -3.36 -22.77 9.85
N ILE A 311 -4.03 -23.29 8.83
CA ILE A 311 -3.44 -23.62 7.53
C ILE A 311 -4.25 -23.00 6.39
N ALA A 312 -3.54 -22.62 5.35
CA ALA A 312 -4.10 -22.18 4.08
C ALA A 312 -3.64 -23.14 2.98
N VAL A 313 -4.63 -23.68 2.25
CA VAL A 313 -4.41 -24.60 1.13
C VAL A 313 -4.77 -23.89 -0.16
N ARG A 314 -3.81 -23.77 -1.06
CA ARG A 314 -4.02 -23.26 -2.42
C ARG A 314 -4.28 -24.43 -3.37
N ASP A 315 -5.37 -24.32 -4.13
CA ASP A 315 -5.68 -25.23 -5.22
C ASP A 315 -4.71 -25.06 -6.40
N ARG A 316 -4.53 -26.09 -7.23
CA ARG A 316 -3.68 -26.02 -8.44
C ARG A 316 -4.24 -25.08 -9.50
N ASP A 317 -5.56 -24.87 -9.48
CA ASP A 317 -6.21 -23.86 -10.30
C ASP A 317 -5.97 -22.43 -9.77
N GLY A 318 -5.31 -22.27 -8.60
CA GLY A 318 -4.76 -21.02 -8.08
C GLY A 318 -5.78 -20.03 -7.51
N GLU A 319 -7.06 -20.13 -7.89
CA GLU A 319 -8.08 -19.13 -7.55
C GLU A 319 -8.66 -19.24 -6.14
N ILE A 320 -8.62 -20.42 -5.51
CA ILE A 320 -9.30 -20.65 -4.22
C ILE A 320 -8.30 -21.02 -3.13
N LEU A 321 -8.17 -20.13 -2.14
CA LEU A 321 -7.52 -20.41 -0.86
C LEU A 321 -8.56 -20.96 0.13
N ARG A 322 -8.25 -22.12 0.71
CA ARG A 322 -9.09 -22.77 1.73
C ARG A 322 -8.40 -22.72 3.08
N TYR A 323 -9.06 -22.10 4.06
CA TYR A 323 -8.55 -21.94 5.43
C TYR A 323 -9.09 -23.02 6.35
N ARG A 324 -8.22 -23.67 7.13
CA ARG A 324 -8.57 -24.75 8.06
C ARG A 324 -7.85 -24.58 9.39
N GLU A 325 -8.55 -24.94 10.45
CA GLU A 325 -8.00 -25.05 11.80
C GLU A 325 -7.58 -26.49 12.06
N ILE A 326 -6.42 -26.66 12.68
CA ILE A 326 -5.89 -27.91 13.21
C ILE A 326 -6.39 -28.02 14.65
N THR A 327 -7.37 -28.89 14.86
CA THR A 327 -7.98 -29.10 16.18
C THR A 327 -7.19 -30.09 17.01
N PHE A 328 -6.53 -31.05 16.36
CA PHE A 328 -5.78 -32.10 17.01
C PHE A 328 -4.61 -32.57 16.14
N ALA A 329 -3.52 -32.99 16.79
CA ALA A 329 -2.34 -33.52 16.13
C ALA A 329 -1.82 -34.75 16.89
N GLU A 330 -1.51 -35.81 16.16
CA GLU A 330 -1.04 -37.08 16.71
C GLU A 330 0.15 -37.62 15.91
N GLN A 331 1.18 -38.10 16.61
CA GLN A 331 2.30 -38.79 15.97
C GLN A 331 1.86 -40.21 15.61
N VAL A 332 1.89 -40.55 14.32
CA VAL A 332 1.55 -41.90 13.85
C VAL A 332 2.77 -42.81 13.90
N ASP A 333 3.90 -42.32 13.38
CA ASP A 333 5.20 -43.00 13.38
C ASP A 333 6.33 -41.96 13.36
N ALA A 334 7.61 -42.36 13.34
CA ALA A 334 8.73 -41.42 13.39
C ALA A 334 8.78 -40.40 12.23
N GLN A 335 8.15 -40.71 11.09
CA GLN A 335 8.17 -39.90 9.88
C GLN A 335 6.82 -39.25 9.56
N ARG A 336 5.74 -39.61 10.24
CA ARG A 336 4.37 -39.16 9.92
C ARG A 336 3.62 -38.62 11.12
N VAL A 337 2.92 -37.52 10.89
CA VAL A 337 1.99 -36.89 11.84
C VAL A 337 0.62 -36.81 11.19
N GLN A 338 -0.41 -37.10 11.98
CA GLN A 338 -1.79 -36.93 11.59
C GLN A 338 -2.35 -35.64 12.20
N LEU A 339 -2.93 -34.79 11.38
CA LEU A 339 -3.63 -33.58 11.76
C LEU A 339 -5.13 -33.74 11.52
N THR A 340 -5.94 -33.31 12.48
CA THR A 340 -7.40 -33.20 12.34
C THR A 340 -7.76 -31.77 11.97
N LEU A 341 -8.46 -31.62 10.84
CA LEU A 341 -8.83 -30.34 10.24
C LEU A 341 -10.32 -30.03 10.47
N LEU A 342 -10.61 -28.76 10.77
CA LEU A 342 -11.96 -28.21 10.81
C LEU A 342 -12.02 -26.87 10.05
N PRO A 343 -12.99 -26.66 9.14
CA PRO A 343 -13.90 -27.64 8.52
C PRO A 343 -13.18 -28.76 7.74
N ALA A 344 -13.90 -29.71 7.13
CA ALA A 344 -13.26 -30.68 6.23
C ALA A 344 -12.65 -29.98 5.00
N LEU A 345 -11.45 -30.38 4.57
CA LEU A 345 -10.81 -29.80 3.38
C LEU A 345 -11.54 -30.20 2.09
N ASN A 346 -11.90 -31.48 1.96
CA ASN A 346 -12.59 -32.08 0.83
C ASN A 346 -11.88 -31.85 -0.51
N LEU A 347 -10.55 -32.01 -0.52
CA LEU A 347 -9.71 -31.79 -1.70
C LEU A 347 -8.84 -33.01 -1.97
N HIS A 348 -8.68 -33.36 -3.24
CA HIS A 348 -7.76 -34.43 -3.65
C HIS A 348 -6.32 -33.93 -3.53
N ILE A 349 -5.40 -34.76 -3.06
CA ILE A 349 -3.98 -34.40 -2.92
C ILE A 349 -3.37 -33.82 -4.20
N ASN A 350 -3.70 -34.41 -5.36
CA ASN A 350 -3.21 -33.96 -6.67
C ASN A 350 -3.73 -32.58 -7.10
N ALA A 351 -4.79 -32.08 -6.47
CA ALA A 351 -5.32 -30.73 -6.71
C ALA A 351 -4.66 -29.69 -5.80
N ILE A 352 -3.82 -30.08 -4.84
CA ILE A 352 -3.12 -29.13 -3.98
C ILE A 352 -1.86 -28.63 -4.70
N ASP A 353 -1.70 -27.31 -4.76
CA ASP A 353 -0.46 -26.66 -5.18
C ASP A 353 0.46 -26.45 -3.97
N ILE A 354 0.01 -25.63 -3.02
CA ILE A 354 0.78 -25.23 -1.84
C ILE A 354 -0.08 -25.34 -0.59
N MET A 355 0.52 -25.91 0.46
CA MET A 355 -0.03 -25.91 1.82
C MET A 355 0.90 -25.11 2.73
N SER A 356 0.38 -24.00 3.27
CA SER A 356 1.13 -23.05 4.08
C SER A 356 0.44 -22.82 5.43
N TYR A 357 1.19 -22.41 6.44
CA TYR A 357 0.58 -21.91 7.68
C TYR A 357 -0.10 -20.57 7.44
N LEU A 358 -1.16 -20.34 8.19
CA LEU A 358 -1.95 -19.11 8.20
C LEU A 358 -1.70 -18.41 9.52
N GLY A 359 -1.08 -17.22 9.49
CA GLY A 359 -0.79 -16.43 10.68
C GLY A 359 -1.72 -15.24 10.80
N LEU A 360 -2.09 -14.87 12.03
CA LEU A 360 -2.77 -13.61 12.32
C LEU A 360 -1.73 -12.50 12.36
N CYS A 361 -1.81 -11.61 11.39
CA CYS A 361 -0.83 -10.60 11.09
C CYS A 361 -1.40 -9.20 11.26
N ARG A 362 -0.50 -8.22 11.35
CA ARG A 362 -0.80 -6.79 11.18
C ARG A 362 0.30 -6.13 10.36
N PHE A 363 0.04 -4.93 9.86
CA PHE A 363 1.12 -4.07 9.39
C PHE A 363 2.06 -3.71 10.55
N ASP A 364 3.35 -3.63 10.25
CA ASP A 364 4.37 -3.22 11.22
C ASP A 364 4.73 -1.73 11.12
N SER A 365 4.37 -1.10 10.00
CA SER A 365 4.50 0.33 9.74
C SER A 365 3.11 0.97 9.58
N ASP A 366 2.95 2.20 10.07
CA ASP A 366 1.76 3.03 9.79
C ASP A 366 1.87 3.74 8.44
N ASN A 367 3.01 3.57 7.76
CA ASN A 367 3.32 4.18 6.48
C ASN A 367 3.19 3.14 5.38
N LEU A 368 2.34 3.43 4.40
CA LEU A 368 2.27 2.73 3.12
C LEU A 368 2.99 3.57 2.07
N SER A 369 4.06 3.02 1.48
CA SER A 369 4.79 3.68 0.40
C SER A 369 4.36 3.12 -0.95
N VAL A 370 3.90 4.01 -1.83
CA VAL A 370 3.52 3.71 -3.22
C VAL A 370 4.45 4.50 -4.14
N ARG A 371 5.31 3.78 -4.86
CA ARG A 371 6.27 4.35 -5.81
C ARG A 371 5.77 4.13 -7.24
N TRP A 372 5.35 5.19 -7.90
CA TRP A 372 4.87 5.17 -9.28
C TRP A 372 6.06 5.15 -10.25
N ILE A 373 6.22 4.06 -10.98
CA ILE A 373 7.28 3.84 -11.98
C ILE A 373 6.83 4.32 -13.38
N GLY A 374 5.58 4.79 -13.51
CA GLY A 374 5.02 5.38 -14.72
C GLY A 374 4.06 4.46 -15.47
N ARG A 375 3.27 5.03 -16.39
CA ARG A 375 2.24 4.33 -17.18
C ARG A 375 1.28 3.48 -16.33
N GLY A 376 0.89 3.96 -15.16
CA GLY A 376 -0.02 3.26 -14.24
C GLY A 376 0.61 2.07 -13.50
N VAL A 377 1.92 1.84 -13.62
CA VAL A 377 2.65 0.84 -12.83
C VAL A 377 3.12 1.46 -11.52
N ALA A 378 2.78 0.82 -10.41
CA ALA A 378 3.19 1.24 -9.08
C ALA A 378 3.81 0.08 -8.31
N GLU A 379 4.80 0.42 -7.50
CA GLU A 379 5.42 -0.47 -6.55
C GLU A 379 4.99 -0.08 -5.14
N ILE A 380 4.30 -1.00 -4.49
CA ILE A 380 3.80 -0.84 -3.13
C ILE A 380 4.73 -1.59 -2.19
N THR A 381 5.17 -0.92 -1.15
CA THR A 381 6.03 -1.50 -0.11
C THR A 381 5.40 -1.27 1.26
N SER A 382 5.24 -2.36 2.00
CA SER A 382 4.83 -2.38 3.40
C SER A 382 5.58 -3.49 4.15
N THR A 383 5.50 -3.47 5.47
CA THR A 383 6.05 -4.53 6.33
C THR A 383 4.92 -5.13 7.15
N ILE A 384 4.93 -6.45 7.28
CA ILE A 384 3.89 -7.22 7.97
C ILE A 384 4.57 -8.03 9.07
N ILE A 385 3.92 -8.10 10.23
CA ILE A 385 4.36 -8.90 11.37
C ILE A 385 3.25 -9.86 11.80
N GLU A 386 3.61 -11.13 11.97
CA GLU A 386 2.78 -12.18 12.55
C GLU A 386 2.72 -11.99 14.07
N ILE A 387 1.50 -11.88 14.60
CA ILE A 387 1.24 -11.71 16.04
C ILE A 387 0.88 -13.06 16.67
N GLN A 388 0.10 -13.87 15.96
CA GLN A 388 -0.33 -15.18 16.44
C GLN A 388 -0.27 -16.22 15.32
N PRO A 389 0.32 -17.40 15.58
CA PRO A 389 0.46 -18.48 14.61
C PRO A 389 -0.76 -19.40 14.42
#